data_AF-A0A356P7E8-F1
#
_entry.id   AF-A0A356P7E8-F1
#
_cell.length_a   1.000
_cell.length_b   1.000
_cell.length_c   1.000
_cell.angle_alpha   90.00
_cell.angle_beta   90.00
_cell.angle_gamma   90.00
#
_symmetry.space_group_name_H-M   'P 1'
#
loop_
_entity.id
_entity.type
_entity.pdbx_description
1 polymer ?
#
loop_
_entity_poly.entity_id
_entity_poly.type
_entity_poly.pdbx_seq_one_letter_code
_entity_poly.pdbx_strand_id
1 'polypeptide(L)'
;MKKIMLIIVVLGIIIFSKDIMPHLQGENQYLNQNVYNFLEDVGNQKDVYAAGIELNGGSSANTCVYFVAEVLRRNDFNVPKEICNISQIIPIFEENGWGKETDYKNLMPGDICFTTDASGNKNGIPTHTYVFMKWVKEGKYDYAYICDNQAKDYKSKIYHIRNINVVTKVNGSDKDAFAFFMTPTVRF
;
A
#
# COMPACT_ATOMS: atom_id res chain seq x y z
N MET A 1 15.01 -48.98 -8.03
CA MET A 1 13.76 -48.31 -8.47
C MET A 1 13.29 -47.22 -7.50
N LYS A 2 12.96 -47.53 -6.24
CA LYS A 2 12.49 -46.52 -5.26
C LYS A 2 13.44 -45.31 -5.05
N LYS A 3 14.76 -45.52 -4.99
CA LYS A 3 15.75 -44.42 -4.86
C LYS A 3 15.83 -43.51 -6.09
N ILE A 4 15.69 -44.07 -7.30
CA ILE A 4 15.71 -43.30 -8.55
C ILE A 4 14.43 -42.46 -8.68
N MET A 5 13.29 -43.02 -8.29
CA MET A 5 12.01 -42.30 -8.25
C MET A 5 12.04 -41.13 -7.25
N LEU A 6 12.64 -41.33 -6.07
CA LEU A 6 12.82 -40.27 -5.08
C LEU A 6 13.68 -39.12 -5.62
N ILE A 7 14.78 -39.43 -6.32
CA ILE A 7 15.67 -38.43 -6.94
C ILE A 7 14.93 -37.63 -8.02
N ILE A 8 14.13 -38.29 -8.85
CA ILE A 8 13.34 -37.61 -9.90
C ILE A 8 12.28 -36.69 -9.29
N VAL A 9 11.61 -37.09 -8.22
CA VAL A 9 10.63 -36.25 -7.52
C VAL A 9 11.30 -35.04 -6.88
N VAL A 10 12.44 -35.22 -6.22
CA VAL A 10 13.19 -34.10 -5.60
C VAL A 10 13.71 -33.14 -6.66
N LEU A 11 14.28 -33.65 -7.76
CA LEU A 11 14.73 -32.82 -8.88
C LEU A 11 13.56 -32.08 -9.54
N GLY A 12 12.40 -32.73 -9.70
CA GLY A 12 11.18 -32.10 -10.18
C GLY A 12 10.72 -30.95 -9.30
N ILE A 13 10.71 -31.13 -7.97
CA ILE A 13 10.36 -30.06 -7.01
C ILE A 13 11.38 -28.91 -7.05
N ILE A 14 12.67 -29.21 -7.21
CA ILE A 14 13.72 -28.17 -7.29
C ILE A 14 13.60 -27.38 -8.59
N ILE A 15 13.31 -28.02 -9.73
CA ILE A 15 13.12 -27.34 -11.01
C ILE A 15 11.84 -26.51 -10.96
N PHE A 16 10.74 -27.08 -10.47
CA PHE A 16 9.45 -26.39 -10.35
C PHE A 16 9.52 -25.19 -9.40
N SER A 17 10.25 -25.30 -8.28
CA SER A 17 10.49 -24.15 -7.39
C SER A 17 11.40 -23.11 -8.02
N LYS A 18 12.43 -23.51 -8.78
CA LYS A 18 13.32 -22.56 -9.49
C LYS A 18 12.63 -21.80 -10.63
N ASP A 19 11.58 -22.34 -11.23
CA ASP A 19 10.86 -21.64 -12.31
C ASP A 19 9.73 -20.72 -11.76
N ILE A 20 9.11 -21.07 -10.62
CA ILE A 20 8.04 -20.27 -10.01
C ILE A 20 8.57 -19.14 -9.12
N MET A 21 9.64 -19.40 -8.37
CA MET A 21 10.13 -18.46 -7.34
C MET A 21 10.73 -17.16 -7.92
N PRO A 22 11.41 -17.15 -9.08
CA PRO A 22 11.84 -15.91 -9.74
C PRO A 22 10.67 -15.09 -10.30
N HIS A 23 9.60 -15.76 -10.76
CA HIS A 23 8.43 -15.06 -11.32
C HIS A 23 7.66 -14.31 -10.22
N LEU A 24 7.58 -14.89 -9.02
CA LEU A 24 6.98 -14.26 -7.83
C LEU A 24 7.87 -13.17 -7.21
N GLN A 25 9.20 -13.29 -7.33
CA GLN A 25 10.15 -12.30 -6.82
C GLN A 25 10.35 -11.10 -7.76
N GLY A 26 10.26 -11.29 -9.07
CA GLY A 26 10.45 -10.22 -10.07
C GLY A 26 9.29 -9.24 -10.18
N GLU A 27 8.04 -9.69 -9.99
CA GLU A 27 6.85 -8.82 -10.08
C GLU A 27 6.75 -7.80 -8.93
N ASN A 28 7.15 -8.19 -7.72
CA ASN A 28 7.17 -7.28 -6.56
C ASN A 28 8.34 -6.28 -6.59
N GLN A 29 9.35 -6.53 -7.42
CA GLN A 29 10.63 -5.81 -7.38
C GLN A 29 10.49 -4.31 -7.73
N TYR A 30 9.51 -3.95 -8.57
CA TYR A 30 9.28 -2.59 -9.03
C TYR A 30 7.92 -2.04 -8.61
N LEU A 31 7.22 -2.73 -7.71
CA LEU A 31 5.84 -2.42 -7.38
C LEU A 31 5.65 -0.97 -6.91
N ASN A 32 6.53 -0.47 -6.05
CA ASN A 32 6.42 0.89 -5.52
C ASN A 32 6.61 1.94 -6.63
N GLN A 33 7.58 1.73 -7.51
CA GLN A 33 7.79 2.60 -8.66
C GLN A 33 6.59 2.53 -9.62
N ASN A 34 6.02 1.35 -9.85
CA ASN A 34 4.82 1.18 -10.68
C ASN A 34 3.62 1.91 -10.06
N VAL A 35 3.36 1.69 -8.77
CA VAL A 35 2.32 2.38 -8.00
C VAL A 35 2.49 3.89 -8.07
N TYR A 36 3.71 4.40 -7.87
CA TYR A 36 4.01 5.82 -7.98
C TYR A 36 3.70 6.35 -9.38
N ASN A 37 4.26 5.73 -10.42
CA ASN A 37 4.07 6.15 -11.81
C ASN A 37 2.58 6.10 -12.21
N PHE A 38 1.87 5.04 -11.80
CA PHE A 38 0.45 4.86 -12.04
C PHE A 38 -0.37 5.99 -11.42
N LEU A 39 -0.04 6.36 -10.18
CA LEU A 39 -0.73 7.42 -9.44
C LEU A 39 -0.28 8.84 -9.81
N GLU A 40 0.74 9.04 -10.65
CA GLU A 40 1.01 10.36 -11.24
C GLU A 40 -0.07 10.77 -12.26
N ASP A 41 -0.77 9.80 -12.87
CA ASP A 41 -1.86 10.06 -13.79
C ASP A 41 -3.20 10.32 -13.06
N VAL A 42 -3.83 11.45 -13.39
CA VAL A 42 -5.10 11.87 -12.75
C VAL A 42 -6.30 11.01 -13.17
N GLY A 43 -6.26 10.42 -14.36
CA GLY A 43 -7.27 9.46 -14.82
C GLY A 43 -7.23 8.20 -13.95
N ASN A 44 -6.04 7.61 -13.81
CA ASN A 44 -5.80 6.45 -12.96
C ASN A 44 -6.24 6.71 -11.51
N GLN A 45 -5.89 7.87 -10.93
CA GLN A 45 -6.34 8.26 -9.60
C GLN A 45 -7.87 8.22 -9.46
N LYS A 46 -8.60 8.82 -10.42
CA LYS A 46 -10.06 8.87 -10.41
C LYS A 46 -10.69 7.50 -10.61
N ASP A 47 -10.10 6.69 -11.48
CA ASP A 47 -10.60 5.35 -11.80
C ASP A 47 -10.50 4.43 -10.58
N VAL A 48 -9.35 4.42 -9.87
CA VAL A 48 -9.22 3.61 -8.63
C VAL A 48 -10.09 4.15 -7.50
N TYR A 49 -10.28 5.47 -7.43
CA TYR A 49 -11.20 6.09 -6.47
C TYR A 49 -12.66 5.66 -6.71
N ALA A 50 -13.10 5.69 -7.96
CA ALA A 50 -14.44 5.25 -8.36
C ALA A 50 -14.64 3.75 -8.13
N ALA A 51 -13.68 2.92 -8.52
CA ALA A 51 -13.71 1.47 -8.30
C ALA A 51 -13.77 1.11 -6.80
N GLY A 52 -13.02 1.83 -5.95
CA GLY A 52 -13.07 1.64 -4.51
C GLY A 52 -14.43 2.01 -3.90
N ILE A 53 -15.10 3.02 -4.44
CA ILE A 53 -16.49 3.38 -4.05
C ILE A 53 -17.47 2.30 -4.49
N GLU A 54 -17.34 1.80 -5.72
CA GLU A 54 -18.20 0.74 -6.26
C GLU A 54 -18.11 -0.54 -5.40
N LEU A 55 -16.89 -0.96 -5.06
CA LEU A 55 -16.64 -2.12 -4.20
C LEU A 55 -17.22 -1.94 -2.78
N ASN A 56 -17.37 -0.69 -2.32
CA ASN A 56 -17.97 -0.36 -1.03
C ASN A 56 -19.47 -0.03 -1.13
N GLY A 57 -20.17 -0.59 -2.13
CA GLY A 57 -21.62 -0.43 -2.28
C GLY A 57 -22.04 1.00 -2.61
N GLY A 58 -21.18 1.79 -3.27
CA GLY A 58 -21.46 3.17 -3.66
C GLY A 58 -21.12 4.23 -2.60
N SER A 59 -20.57 3.84 -1.44
CA SER A 59 -20.17 4.77 -0.38
C SER A 59 -18.68 5.10 -0.47
N SER A 60 -18.32 6.38 -0.35
CA SER A 60 -16.93 6.82 -0.24
C SER A 60 -16.39 6.83 1.20
N ALA A 61 -17.22 6.50 2.20
CA ALA A 61 -16.80 6.44 3.59
C ALA A 61 -16.05 5.14 3.87
N ASN A 62 -14.94 5.24 4.60
CA ASN A 62 -14.11 4.09 5.01
C ASN A 62 -13.56 3.24 3.83
N THR A 63 -13.34 3.86 2.67
CA THR A 63 -12.82 3.19 1.46
C THR A 63 -11.30 3.20 1.32
N CYS A 64 -10.54 3.54 2.37
CA CYS A 64 -9.08 3.69 2.28
C CYS A 64 -8.40 2.39 1.82
N VAL A 65 -8.83 1.25 2.37
CA VAL A 65 -8.30 -0.06 1.99
C VAL A 65 -8.78 -0.49 0.61
N TYR A 66 -10.04 -0.22 0.25
CA TYR A 66 -10.51 -0.47 -1.13
C TYR A 66 -9.70 0.31 -2.17
N PHE A 67 -9.39 1.58 -1.89
CA PHE A 67 -8.55 2.42 -2.74
C PHE A 67 -7.15 1.84 -2.91
N VAL A 68 -6.45 1.56 -1.79
CA VAL A 68 -5.09 1.00 -1.83
C VAL A 68 -5.08 -0.38 -2.49
N ALA A 69 -6.05 -1.24 -2.17
CA ALA A 69 -6.16 -2.57 -2.77
C ALA A 69 -6.40 -2.49 -4.29
N GLU A 70 -7.16 -1.51 -4.77
CA GLU A 70 -7.36 -1.32 -6.21
C GLU A 70 -6.11 -0.76 -6.89
N VAL A 71 -5.41 0.20 -6.28
CA VAL A 71 -4.11 0.66 -6.76
C VAL A 71 -3.15 -0.52 -6.93
N LEU A 72 -3.09 -1.41 -5.94
CA LEU A 72 -2.22 -2.59 -5.97
C LEU A 72 -2.63 -3.58 -7.08
N ARG A 73 -3.92 -3.89 -7.21
CA ARG A 73 -4.43 -4.76 -8.29
C ARG A 73 -4.13 -4.21 -9.68
N ARG A 74 -4.15 -2.89 -9.86
CA ARG A 74 -3.81 -2.22 -11.13
C ARG A 74 -2.31 -2.20 -11.42
N ASN A 75 -1.48 -2.55 -10.44
CA ASN A 75 -0.04 -2.67 -10.54
C ASN A 75 0.42 -4.12 -10.30
N ASP A 76 -0.41 -5.08 -10.71
CA ASP A 76 -0.13 -6.53 -10.72
C ASP A 76 0.15 -7.16 -9.35
N PHE A 77 -0.20 -6.48 -8.24
CA PHE A 77 -0.17 -7.08 -6.91
C PHE A 77 -1.54 -7.66 -6.56
N ASN A 78 -1.57 -8.98 -6.31
CA ASN A 78 -2.82 -9.71 -6.10
C ASN A 78 -3.40 -9.43 -4.70
N VAL A 79 -4.46 -8.62 -4.65
CA VAL A 79 -5.28 -8.40 -3.44
C VAL A 79 -6.73 -8.84 -3.73
N PRO A 80 -7.31 -9.79 -2.97
CA PRO A 80 -8.70 -10.18 -3.13
C PRO A 80 -9.67 -8.99 -3.05
N LYS A 81 -10.78 -9.03 -3.81
CA LYS A 81 -11.72 -7.89 -3.95
C LYS A 81 -12.49 -7.60 -2.66
N GLU A 82 -12.62 -8.58 -1.79
CA GLU A 82 -13.32 -8.52 -0.50
C GLU A 82 -12.52 -7.81 0.60
N ILE A 83 -11.22 -7.53 0.37
CA ILE A 83 -10.36 -6.89 1.36
C ILE A 83 -10.74 -5.42 1.50
N CYS A 84 -11.27 -5.07 2.67
CA CYS A 84 -11.91 -3.78 2.92
C CYS A 84 -11.43 -3.08 4.19
N ASN A 85 -10.62 -3.74 5.02
CA ASN A 85 -10.13 -3.18 6.28
C ASN A 85 -8.67 -3.49 6.55
N ILE A 86 -8.08 -2.71 7.46
CA ILE A 86 -6.63 -2.69 7.70
C ILE A 86 -6.16 -4.01 8.33
N SER A 87 -6.98 -4.62 9.19
CA SER A 87 -6.71 -5.95 9.75
C SER A 87 -6.63 -7.06 8.72
N GLN A 88 -7.19 -6.87 7.52
CA GLN A 88 -7.14 -7.85 6.43
C GLN A 88 -5.98 -7.62 5.46
N ILE A 89 -5.62 -6.36 5.16
CA ILE A 89 -4.58 -6.06 4.15
C ILE A 89 -3.16 -6.26 4.71
N ILE A 90 -2.94 -6.00 6.01
CA ILE A 90 -1.62 -6.19 6.64
C ILE A 90 -1.13 -7.64 6.54
N PRO A 91 -1.94 -8.67 6.90
CA PRO A 91 -1.53 -10.06 6.72
C PRO A 91 -1.15 -10.40 5.28
N ILE A 92 -1.84 -9.85 4.27
CA ILE A 92 -1.50 -10.07 2.86
C ILE A 92 -0.10 -9.55 2.56
N PHE A 93 0.25 -8.36 3.04
CA PHE A 93 1.60 -7.82 2.87
C PHE A 93 2.65 -8.69 3.58
N GLU A 94 2.39 -9.10 4.82
CA GLU A 94 3.31 -9.93 5.60
C GLU A 94 3.53 -11.31 4.93
N GLU A 95 2.47 -11.96 4.45
CA GLU A 95 2.53 -13.23 3.73
C GLU A 95 3.27 -13.13 2.39
N ASN A 96 3.23 -11.96 1.74
CA ASN A 96 3.98 -11.66 0.52
C ASN A 96 5.39 -11.09 0.81
N GLY A 97 5.86 -11.19 2.05
CA GLY A 97 7.23 -10.82 2.42
C GLY A 97 7.48 -9.31 2.39
N TRP A 98 6.48 -8.48 2.63
CA TRP A 98 6.69 -7.04 2.81
C TRP A 98 7.26 -6.74 4.19
N GLY A 99 8.21 -5.80 4.23
CA GLY A 99 8.77 -5.30 5.48
C GLY A 99 7.93 -4.16 6.05
N LYS A 100 7.78 -4.14 7.37
CA LYS A 100 7.21 -3.00 8.11
C LYS A 100 8.34 -2.10 8.61
N GLU A 101 8.21 -0.80 8.41
CA GLU A 101 9.19 0.19 8.87
C GLU A 101 8.50 1.41 9.50
N THR A 102 9.10 1.96 10.56
CA THR A 102 8.51 3.02 11.39
C THR A 102 9.23 4.37 11.28
N ASP A 103 10.41 4.41 10.68
CA ASP A 103 11.09 5.68 10.41
C ASP A 103 10.60 6.24 9.07
N TYR A 104 9.67 7.20 9.14
CA TYR A 104 9.13 7.84 7.94
C TYR A 104 10.22 8.49 7.08
N LYS A 105 11.42 8.79 7.59
CA LYS A 105 12.51 9.35 6.78
C LYS A 105 12.99 8.38 5.69
N ASN A 106 12.70 7.09 5.86
CA ASN A 106 13.02 6.04 4.89
C ASN A 106 11.91 5.82 3.85
N LEU A 107 10.85 6.64 3.87
CA LEU A 107 9.78 6.58 2.88
C LEU A 107 10.31 6.86 1.47
N MET A 108 9.92 5.99 0.55
CA MET A 108 10.16 6.09 -0.88
C MET A 108 8.82 6.20 -1.63
N PRO A 109 8.82 6.87 -2.80
CA PRO A 109 7.63 6.96 -3.65
C PRO A 109 6.96 5.60 -3.87
N GLY A 110 5.64 5.54 -3.65
CA GLY A 110 4.83 4.32 -3.79
C GLY A 110 4.67 3.49 -2.52
N ASP A 111 5.38 3.80 -1.43
CA ASP A 111 5.21 3.10 -0.15
C ASP A 111 3.77 3.22 0.37
N ILE A 112 3.27 2.13 0.96
CA ILE A 112 1.94 2.08 1.56
C ILE A 112 2.04 2.43 3.04
N CYS A 113 1.48 3.57 3.40
CA CYS A 113 1.55 4.13 4.74
C CYS A 113 0.30 3.82 5.56
N PHE A 114 0.48 3.78 6.87
CA PHE A 114 -0.56 3.56 7.86
C PHE A 114 -0.45 4.60 8.99
N THR A 115 -1.60 5.08 9.46
CA THR A 115 -1.67 6.05 10.56
C THR A 115 -1.62 5.39 11.94
N THR A 116 -1.57 6.20 12.99
CA THR A 116 -1.89 5.76 14.34
C THR A 116 -3.34 5.30 14.44
N ASP A 117 -3.68 4.65 15.56
CA ASP A 117 -5.08 4.49 15.93
C ASP A 117 -5.73 5.83 16.34
N ALA A 118 -7.03 5.80 16.62
CA ALA A 118 -7.82 6.97 16.98
C ALA A 118 -7.41 7.63 18.33
N SER A 119 -6.58 6.95 19.14
CA SER A 119 -6.01 7.48 20.38
C SER A 119 -4.56 7.96 20.20
N GLY A 120 -4.03 7.94 18.97
CA GLY A 120 -2.66 8.33 18.67
C GLY A 120 -1.61 7.25 18.98
N ASN A 121 -2.02 6.01 19.26
CA ASN A 121 -1.10 4.91 19.53
C ASN A 121 -0.58 4.30 18.21
N LYS A 122 0.75 4.29 18.05
CA LYS A 122 1.45 3.74 16.88
C LYS A 122 1.39 2.22 16.77
N ASN A 123 1.08 1.55 17.88
CA ASN A 123 0.96 0.09 17.94
C ASN A 123 -0.50 -0.39 17.90
N GLY A 124 -1.46 0.53 17.83
CA GLY A 124 -2.88 0.20 17.69
C GLY A 124 -3.27 -0.16 16.26
N ILE A 125 -4.57 -0.38 16.03
CA ILE A 125 -5.10 -0.59 14.67
C ILE A 125 -5.15 0.77 13.97
N PRO A 126 -4.39 0.96 12.87
CA PRO A 126 -4.41 2.22 12.13
C PRO A 126 -5.83 2.63 11.71
N THR A 127 -6.11 3.93 11.75
CA THR A 127 -7.41 4.46 11.29
C THR A 127 -7.47 4.62 9.77
N HIS A 128 -6.33 4.73 9.10
CA HIS A 128 -6.25 5.10 7.71
C HIS A 128 -5.00 4.53 7.03
N THR A 129 -5.09 4.33 5.72
CA THR A 129 -3.97 3.95 4.85
C THR A 129 -3.97 4.80 3.59
N TYR A 130 -2.77 5.09 3.08
CA TYR A 130 -2.55 5.97 1.93
C TYR A 130 -1.24 5.61 1.23
N VAL A 131 -1.08 6.09 -0.01
CA VAL A 131 0.18 5.94 -0.75
C VAL A 131 1.02 7.21 -0.59
N PHE A 132 2.27 7.05 -0.18
CA PHE A 132 3.24 8.14 -0.15
C PHE A 132 3.73 8.42 -1.58
N MET A 133 3.63 9.67 -2.03
CA MET A 133 4.09 10.06 -3.37
C MET A 133 5.50 10.66 -3.31
N LYS A 134 5.67 11.73 -2.53
CA LYS A 134 6.97 12.38 -2.30
C LYS A 134 6.89 13.43 -1.19
N TRP A 135 8.04 13.80 -0.64
CA TRP A 135 8.15 14.95 0.25
C TRP A 135 7.87 16.26 -0.50
N VAL A 136 7.18 17.20 0.17
CA VAL A 136 6.93 18.53 -0.42
C VAL A 136 8.22 19.33 -0.56
N LYS A 137 9.14 19.16 0.39
CA LYS A 137 10.45 19.81 0.40
C LYS A 137 11.52 18.81 0.82
N GLU A 138 12.57 18.72 0.02
CA GLU A 138 13.71 17.84 0.30
C GLU A 138 14.32 18.13 1.67
N GLY A 139 14.64 17.08 2.44
CA GLY A 139 15.17 17.17 3.80
C GLY A 139 14.17 17.68 4.85
N LYS A 140 12.89 17.85 4.50
CA LYS A 140 11.79 18.20 5.42
C LYS A 140 10.73 17.11 5.39
N TYR A 141 10.47 16.54 6.57
CA TYR A 141 9.72 15.28 6.73
C TYR A 141 8.36 15.47 7.43
N ASP A 142 7.84 16.69 7.40
CA ASP A 142 6.56 17.09 7.96
C ASP A 142 5.44 16.98 6.91
N TYR A 143 5.63 17.56 5.73
CA TYR A 143 4.63 17.58 4.67
C TYR A 143 4.99 16.68 3.48
N ALA A 144 4.06 15.80 3.11
CA ALA A 144 4.15 14.92 1.97
C ALA A 144 3.00 15.15 1.00
N TYR A 145 3.27 14.90 -0.28
CA TYR A 145 2.24 14.58 -1.25
C TYR A 145 1.84 13.11 -1.07
N ILE A 146 0.54 12.87 -0.98
CA ILE A 146 -0.05 11.54 -0.80
C ILE A 146 -1.24 11.34 -1.74
N CYS A 147 -1.58 10.09 -2.01
CA CYS A 147 -2.79 9.68 -2.70
C CYS A 147 -3.66 8.80 -1.79
N ASP A 148 -4.92 9.19 -1.57
CA ASP A 148 -5.88 8.41 -0.79
C ASP A 148 -7.35 8.71 -1.13
N ASN A 149 -8.28 8.07 -0.39
CA ASN A 149 -9.72 8.23 -0.57
C ASN A 149 -10.34 9.44 0.17
N GLN A 150 -9.56 10.25 0.88
CA GLN A 150 -10.05 11.40 1.66
C GLN A 150 -10.23 12.67 0.83
N ALA A 151 -10.31 12.54 -0.51
CA ALA A 151 -10.42 13.65 -1.45
C ALA A 151 -11.47 14.72 -1.08
N LYS A 152 -12.60 14.32 -0.49
CA LYS A 152 -13.67 15.22 0.00
C LYS A 152 -13.17 16.28 0.99
N ASP A 153 -12.13 15.97 1.77
CA ASP A 153 -11.55 16.87 2.77
C ASP A 153 -10.50 17.80 2.14
N TYR A 154 -10.07 17.50 0.91
CA TYR A 154 -9.00 18.18 0.19
C TYR A 154 -9.48 18.80 -1.14
N LYS A 155 -10.69 19.38 -1.15
CA LYS A 155 -11.27 20.04 -2.34
C LYS A 155 -11.36 19.09 -3.55
N SER A 156 -11.79 17.86 -3.30
CA SER A 156 -11.92 16.78 -4.30
C SER A 156 -10.60 16.34 -4.94
N LYS A 157 -9.47 16.52 -4.23
CA LYS A 157 -8.15 16.08 -4.70
C LYS A 157 -7.73 14.76 -4.06
N ILE A 158 -7.61 13.72 -4.88
CA ILE A 158 -7.10 12.40 -4.48
C ILE A 158 -5.60 12.50 -4.18
N TYR A 159 -4.84 13.09 -5.10
CA TYR A 159 -3.46 13.52 -4.87
C TYR A 159 -3.45 14.88 -4.16
N HIS A 160 -2.97 14.95 -2.92
CA HIS A 160 -2.95 16.18 -2.13
C HIS A 160 -1.80 16.23 -1.11
N ILE A 161 -1.60 17.40 -0.49
CA ILE A 161 -0.57 17.61 0.55
C ILE A 161 -1.17 17.35 1.92
N ARG A 162 -0.44 16.64 2.77
CA ARG A 162 -0.78 16.40 4.17
C ARG A 162 0.46 16.52 5.06
N ASN A 163 0.27 17.03 6.28
CA ASN A 163 1.27 16.83 7.34
C ASN A 163 1.11 15.42 7.90
N ILE A 164 2.12 14.58 7.73
CA ILE A 164 2.03 13.17 8.17
C ILE A 164 2.64 12.96 9.56
N ASN A 165 3.46 13.88 10.06
CA ASN A 165 4.21 13.70 11.30
C ASN A 165 3.36 13.95 12.57
N VAL A 166 2.33 14.79 12.46
CA VAL A 166 1.47 15.15 13.61
C VAL A 166 -0.01 15.10 13.25
N VAL A 167 -0.86 15.01 14.27
CA VAL A 167 -2.30 15.16 14.09
C VAL A 167 -2.59 16.58 13.62
N THR A 168 -3.35 16.70 12.53
CA THR A 168 -3.77 18.00 11.98
C THR A 168 -5.26 18.03 11.71
N LYS A 169 -5.85 19.22 11.74
CA LYS A 169 -7.26 19.42 11.42
C LYS A 169 -7.39 19.89 9.97
N VAL A 170 -8.10 19.14 9.15
CA VAL A 170 -8.39 19.45 7.75
C VAL A 170 -9.90 19.44 7.54
N ASN A 171 -10.44 20.57 7.09
CA ASN A 171 -11.88 20.76 6.86
C ASN A 171 -12.77 20.33 8.06
N GLY A 172 -12.29 20.62 9.29
CA GLY A 172 -13.00 20.30 10.53
C GLY A 172 -12.72 18.91 11.10
N SER A 173 -12.19 17.98 10.31
CA SER A 173 -11.85 16.61 10.73
C SER A 173 -10.38 16.46 11.10
N ASP A 174 -10.12 15.65 12.12
CA ASP A 174 -8.75 15.31 12.51
C ASP A 174 -8.15 14.28 11.56
N LYS A 175 -6.84 14.40 11.33
CA LYS A 175 -6.03 13.56 10.46
C LYS A 175 -4.91 12.97 11.30
N ASP A 176 -5.02 11.68 11.59
CA ASP A 176 -4.09 10.96 12.44
C ASP A 176 -2.65 10.99 11.90
N ALA A 177 -1.68 10.94 12.81
CA ALA A 177 -0.27 10.94 12.43
C ALA A 177 0.13 9.61 11.78
N PHE A 178 1.25 9.60 11.07
CA PHE A 178 1.91 8.41 10.57
C PHE A 178 2.36 7.49 11.72
N ALA A 179 2.20 6.17 11.53
CA ALA A 179 2.71 5.15 12.44
C ALA A 179 3.81 4.30 11.81
N PHE A 180 3.54 3.72 10.64
CA PHE A 180 4.47 2.88 9.90
C PHE A 180 4.12 2.85 8.40
N PHE A 181 5.03 2.33 7.59
CA PHE A 181 4.75 1.94 6.22
C PHE A 181 5.12 0.48 6.00
N MET A 182 4.56 -0.09 4.94
CA MET A 182 4.91 -1.41 4.45
C MET A 182 5.32 -1.32 2.98
N THR A 183 6.28 -2.15 2.62
CA THR A 183 6.90 -2.13 1.29
C THR A 183 7.54 -3.49 0.99
N PRO A 184 7.63 -3.90 -0.29
CA PRO A 184 8.34 -5.11 -0.69
C PRO A 184 9.77 -5.12 -0.15
N THR A 185 10.29 -6.31 0.18
CA THR A 185 11.64 -6.46 0.78
C THR A 185 12.77 -5.94 -0.10
N VAL A 186 12.56 -5.78 -1.41
CA VAL A 186 13.56 -5.21 -2.33
C VAL A 186 13.11 -3.81 -2.76
N ARG A 187 13.95 -2.79 -2.47
CA ARG A 187 13.75 -1.39 -2.88
C ARG A 187 14.82 -0.99 -3.91
N PHE A 188 14.46 -0.17 -4.91
CA PHE A 188 15.37 0.41 -5.91
C PHE A 188 15.28 1.92 -5.90
#